data_AF-A0A923HFV2-F1
#
_entry.id   AF-A0A923HFV2-F1
#
_cell.length_a   1.000
_cell.length_b   1.000
_cell.length_c   1.000
_cell.angle_alpha   90.00
_cell.angle_beta   90.00
_cell.angle_gamma   90.00
#
_symmetry.space_group_name_H-M   'P 1'
#
loop_
_entity.id
_entity.type
_entity.pdbx_description
1 polymer ?
#
loop_
_entity_poly.entity_id
_entity_poly.type
_entity_poly.pdbx_seq_one_letter_code
_entity_poly.pdbx_strand_id
1 'polypeptide(L)'
;MAKARQSLSRLFLNKPSTEELQHQATLKGLAEAAAGKPFILNDEPLRMMYLTPTCMQSVMRIDQPDQLLCAYSRAMMGFLLFNPNPKHIILIGLGGGSLVKYCYQNLPDCRITAVEINADVIAMRRQFMIPDDDARLRIIHADAVEWLPQQECNADVIFLDAYDIHGLVPSLNSAQFYANCYRQLNHSGVLVANVWGKPSVLTPMLTMLHQQFSNNVWWIKSADSYNLLVYAVKHMSRDFEQLHAIEKDSALHLNHPTLDLQWLTNNLQSIQDQRFKPTSENSKNLLQEELIKRLRTVLVHDGNVPQSYTEFKSLILNLDAASRFV
;
A
#
# COMPACT_ATOMS: atom_id res chain seq x y z
N MET A 1 -27.05 10.03 -5.38
CA MET A 1 -25.88 10.33 -4.54
C MET A 1 -25.44 9.08 -3.77
N ALA A 2 -24.61 8.21 -4.37
CA ALA A 2 -24.07 7.02 -3.71
C ALA A 2 -22.53 7.15 -3.60
N LYS A 3 -22.06 7.52 -2.40
CA LYS A 3 -20.66 7.59 -1.99
C LYS A 3 -20.03 6.18 -2.15
N ALA A 4 -19.05 6.02 -3.04
CA ALA A 4 -17.64 5.73 -2.69
C ALA A 4 -17.51 4.63 -1.61
N ARG A 5 -17.25 3.41 -2.08
CA ARG A 5 -17.20 2.09 -1.42
C ARG A 5 -15.82 1.52 -1.87
N GLN A 6 -14.85 1.03 -1.08
CA GLN A 6 -14.76 0.41 0.24
C GLN A 6 -13.30 0.44 0.77
N SER A 7 -13.12 0.50 2.09
CA SER A 7 -11.95 -0.06 2.79
C SER A 7 -12.12 -1.59 2.92
N LEU A 8 -11.06 -2.34 3.26
CA LEU A 8 -11.08 -3.82 3.46
C LEU A 8 -12.30 -4.37 4.23
N SER A 9 -12.92 -3.55 5.05
CA SER A 9 -14.06 -3.88 5.90
C SER A 9 -15.45 -4.00 5.26
N ARG A 10 -15.62 -3.51 4.03
CA ARG A 10 -16.95 -3.52 3.39
C ARG A 10 -16.93 -4.19 2.05
N LEU A 11 -15.95 -5.06 1.78
CA LEU A 11 -15.85 -5.96 0.63
C LEU A 11 -17.20 -6.59 0.22
N PHE A 12 -18.20 -6.63 1.10
CA PHE A 12 -19.39 -7.43 0.93
C PHE A 12 -20.55 -6.67 0.27
N LEU A 13 -20.67 -6.79 -1.06
CA LEU A 13 -21.72 -6.15 -1.87
C LEU A 13 -23.09 -6.88 -1.84
N ASN A 14 -23.17 -8.05 -1.22
CA ASN A 14 -24.38 -8.88 -1.18
C ASN A 14 -25.24 -8.64 0.08
N LYS A 15 -26.50 -9.11 0.05
CA LYS A 15 -27.33 -9.20 1.27
C LYS A 15 -26.57 -10.05 2.29
N PRO A 16 -26.39 -9.55 3.53
CA PRO A 16 -25.56 -10.24 4.49
C PRO A 16 -26.15 -11.61 4.84
N SER A 17 -25.34 -12.65 4.73
CA SER A 17 -25.66 -13.99 5.24
C SER A 17 -25.85 -13.96 6.76
N THR A 18 -26.43 -15.02 7.33
CA THR A 18 -26.55 -15.16 8.80
C THR A 18 -25.17 -15.09 9.47
N GLU A 19 -24.15 -15.70 8.85
CA GLU A 19 -22.77 -15.66 9.34
C GLU A 19 -22.19 -14.24 9.29
N GLU A 20 -22.46 -13.48 8.23
CA GLU A 20 -22.01 -12.08 8.11
C GLU A 20 -22.68 -11.17 9.14
N LEU A 21 -23.96 -11.41 9.44
CA LEU A 21 -24.67 -10.69 10.51
C LEU A 21 -24.05 -10.97 11.88
N GLN A 22 -23.69 -12.22 12.16
CA GLN A 22 -23.03 -12.61 13.40
C GLN A 22 -21.61 -12.02 13.50
N HIS A 23 -20.85 -12.03 12.40
CA HIS A 23 -19.55 -11.38 12.32
C HIS A 23 -19.65 -9.88 12.60
N GLN A 24 -20.61 -9.19 11.97
CA GLN A 24 -20.85 -7.76 12.21
C GLN A 24 -21.28 -7.47 13.65
N ALA A 25 -22.10 -8.32 14.27
CA ALA A 25 -22.50 -8.17 15.67
C ALA A 25 -21.28 -8.30 16.61
N THR A 26 -20.39 -9.26 16.32
CA THR A 26 -19.13 -9.45 17.06
C THR A 26 -18.25 -8.21 16.97
N LEU A 27 -18.06 -7.66 15.77
CA LEU A 27 -17.27 -6.44 15.56
C LEU A 27 -17.85 -5.22 16.29
N LYS A 28 -19.17 -5.09 16.36
CA LYS A 28 -19.82 -4.01 17.12
C LYS A 28 -19.52 -4.11 18.61
N GLY A 29 -19.68 -5.30 19.21
CA GLY A 29 -19.37 -5.51 20.63
C GLY A 29 -17.89 -5.23 20.96
N LEU A 30 -16.98 -5.65 20.09
CA LEU A 30 -15.55 -5.35 20.26
C LEU A 30 -15.25 -3.86 20.15
N ALA A 31 -15.87 -3.15 19.20
CA ALA A 31 -15.67 -1.71 19.04
C ALA A 31 -16.23 -0.90 20.23
N GLU A 32 -17.38 -1.31 20.77
CA GLU A 32 -17.95 -0.72 21.99
C GLU A 32 -16.99 -0.89 23.17
N ALA A 33 -16.44 -2.08 23.36
CA ALA A 33 -15.46 -2.37 24.41
C ALA A 33 -14.14 -1.58 24.23
N ALA A 34 -13.75 -1.31 22.98
CA ALA A 34 -12.53 -0.57 22.66
C ALA A 34 -12.66 0.96 22.83
N ALA A 35 -13.88 1.48 23.03
CA ALA A 35 -14.14 2.89 23.32
C ALA A 35 -13.47 3.86 22.31
N GLY A 36 -13.54 3.54 21.02
CA GLY A 36 -12.98 4.37 19.94
C GLY A 36 -11.49 4.12 19.64
N LYS A 37 -10.83 3.23 20.38
CA LYS A 37 -9.48 2.76 20.07
C LYS A 37 -9.50 1.66 19.02
N PRO A 38 -8.37 1.41 18.32
CA PRO A 38 -8.23 0.20 17.52
C PRO A 38 -8.50 -1.05 18.37
N PHE A 39 -9.03 -2.11 17.74
CA PHE A 39 -9.34 -3.37 18.41
C PHE A 39 -9.00 -4.58 17.55
N ILE A 40 -8.93 -5.74 18.20
CA ILE A 40 -8.49 -6.99 17.59
C ILE A 40 -9.64 -7.96 17.48
N LEU A 41 -9.77 -8.59 16.31
CA LEU A 41 -10.53 -9.83 16.13
C LEU A 41 -9.53 -10.97 15.89
N ASN A 42 -9.65 -12.04 16.67
CA ASN A 42 -8.96 -13.30 16.40
C ASN A 42 -9.96 -14.28 15.77
N ASP A 43 -9.59 -14.83 14.63
CA ASP A 43 -10.33 -15.88 13.93
C ASP A 43 -9.30 -16.86 13.34
N GLU A 44 -8.85 -17.80 14.17
CA GLU A 44 -7.65 -18.58 13.92
C GLU A 44 -7.63 -19.23 12.52
N PRO A 45 -6.47 -19.17 11.81
CA PRO A 45 -5.17 -18.68 12.27
C PRO A 45 -4.98 -17.15 12.15
N LEU A 46 -6.04 -16.39 11.88
CA LEU A 46 -5.96 -14.97 11.55
C LEU A 46 -6.10 -14.07 12.79
N ARG A 47 -5.34 -12.96 12.76
CA ARG A 47 -5.51 -11.82 13.66
C ARG A 47 -5.69 -10.57 12.83
N MET A 48 -6.75 -9.82 13.11
CA MET A 48 -7.15 -8.64 12.36
C MET A 48 -7.21 -7.42 13.27
N MET A 49 -6.69 -6.28 12.80
CA MET A 49 -6.86 -4.99 13.46
C MET A 49 -7.99 -4.21 12.79
N TYR A 50 -8.87 -3.64 13.60
CA TYR A 50 -9.94 -2.77 13.16
C TYR A 50 -9.83 -1.40 13.83
N LEU A 51 -10.07 -0.33 13.07
CA LEU A 51 -10.27 1.03 13.62
C LEU A 51 -11.74 1.29 13.94
N THR A 52 -12.64 0.67 13.17
CA THR A 52 -14.08 0.68 13.39
C THR A 52 -14.64 -0.68 12.97
N PRO A 53 -15.89 -1.05 13.33
CA PRO A 53 -16.53 -2.27 12.83
C PRO A 53 -16.56 -2.37 11.30
N THR A 54 -16.40 -1.25 10.61
CA THR A 54 -16.34 -1.17 9.15
C THR A 54 -15.03 -0.50 8.70
N CYS A 55 -13.91 -0.82 9.34
CA CYS A 55 -12.58 -0.45 8.85
C CYS A 55 -11.55 -1.44 9.41
N MET A 56 -11.32 -2.53 8.68
CA MET A 56 -10.19 -3.43 8.90
C MET A 56 -8.97 -2.74 8.34
N GLN A 57 -7.96 -2.61 9.17
CA GLN A 57 -6.73 -1.88 8.87
C GLN A 57 -5.63 -2.85 8.44
N SER A 58 -5.51 -3.99 9.14
CA SER A 58 -4.49 -5.00 8.86
C SER A 58 -4.95 -6.39 9.25
N VAL A 59 -4.35 -7.40 8.65
CA VAL A 59 -4.52 -8.82 8.97
C VAL A 59 -3.15 -9.50 8.94
N MET A 60 -2.94 -10.43 9.85
CA MET A 60 -1.80 -11.34 9.84
C MET A 60 -2.24 -12.77 10.16
N ARG A 61 -1.41 -13.73 9.75
CA ARG A 61 -1.48 -15.11 10.20
C ARG A 61 -0.63 -15.24 11.45
N ILE A 62 -1.17 -15.81 12.52
CA ILE A 62 -0.43 -15.95 13.79
C ILE A 62 0.72 -16.95 13.64
N ASP A 63 0.53 -18.00 12.84
CA ASP A 63 1.54 -19.03 12.56
C ASP A 63 2.62 -18.58 11.56
N GLN A 64 2.35 -17.52 10.79
CA GLN A 64 3.25 -16.96 9.77
C GLN A 64 3.15 -15.42 9.76
N PRO A 65 3.58 -14.74 10.84
CA PRO A 65 3.28 -13.33 11.08
C PRO A 65 3.98 -12.37 10.11
N ASP A 66 5.04 -12.82 9.45
CA ASP A 66 5.84 -12.02 8.51
C ASP A 66 5.34 -12.12 7.06
N GLN A 67 4.35 -12.98 6.78
CA GLN A 67 3.78 -13.10 5.44
C GLN A 67 2.86 -11.93 5.09
N LEU A 68 2.98 -11.45 3.86
CA LEU A 68 2.09 -10.45 3.28
C LEU A 68 0.81 -11.14 2.76
N LEU A 69 -0.26 -11.08 3.55
CA LEU A 69 -1.54 -11.71 3.19
C LEU A 69 -2.36 -10.91 2.17
N CYS A 70 -2.34 -9.58 2.26
CA CYS A 70 -3.09 -8.72 1.34
C CYS A 70 -2.31 -8.49 0.04
N ALA A 71 -2.98 -8.60 -1.10
CA ALA A 71 -2.35 -8.40 -2.40
C ALA A 71 -1.82 -6.97 -2.57
N TYR A 72 -2.47 -5.96 -1.98
CA TYR A 72 -1.94 -4.59 -2.03
C TYR A 72 -0.56 -4.51 -1.36
N SER A 73 -0.37 -5.18 -0.22
CA SER A 73 0.90 -5.16 0.51
C SER A 73 2.00 -5.88 -0.26
N ARG A 74 1.67 -6.97 -0.97
CA ARG A 74 2.58 -7.63 -1.91
C ARG A 74 2.90 -6.73 -3.10
N ALA A 75 1.90 -6.06 -3.67
CA ALA A 75 2.09 -5.13 -4.76
C ALA A 75 2.98 -3.97 -4.34
N MET A 76 2.83 -3.42 -3.12
CA MET A 76 3.75 -2.38 -2.62
C MET A 76 5.23 -2.80 -2.66
N MET A 77 5.55 -4.10 -2.47
CA MET A 77 6.91 -4.62 -2.64
C MET A 77 7.43 -4.58 -4.08
N GLY A 78 6.59 -4.25 -5.07
CA GLY A 78 6.97 -4.04 -6.47
C GLY A 78 8.03 -2.96 -6.68
N PHE A 79 8.33 -2.15 -5.65
CA PHE A 79 9.50 -1.26 -5.67
C PHE A 79 10.82 -2.02 -5.93
N LEU A 80 10.89 -3.31 -5.58
CA LEU A 80 12.08 -4.15 -5.80
C LEU A 80 12.49 -4.25 -7.27
N LEU A 81 11.55 -4.04 -8.21
CA LEU A 81 11.84 -3.93 -9.64
C LEU A 81 12.70 -2.69 -9.96
N PHE A 82 12.57 -1.63 -9.16
CA PHE A 82 13.29 -0.36 -9.34
C PHE A 82 14.51 -0.27 -8.42
N ASN A 83 14.43 -0.81 -7.20
CA ASN A 83 15.51 -0.83 -6.22
C ASN A 83 15.54 -2.21 -5.51
N PRO A 84 16.26 -3.20 -6.08
CA PRO A 84 16.27 -4.58 -5.56
C PRO A 84 17.08 -4.75 -4.27
N ASN A 85 17.91 -3.78 -3.89
CA ASN A 85 18.81 -3.87 -2.74
C ASN A 85 18.74 -2.60 -1.86
N PRO A 86 17.55 -2.24 -1.33
CA PRO A 86 17.37 -1.02 -0.56
C PRO A 86 18.18 -1.08 0.75
N LYS A 87 18.80 0.03 1.14
CA LYS A 87 19.54 0.17 2.40
C LYS A 87 18.77 0.97 3.45
N HIS A 88 17.84 1.83 3.04
CA HIS A 88 16.98 2.58 3.95
C HIS A 88 15.55 2.74 3.44
N ILE A 89 14.58 2.23 4.20
CA ILE A 89 13.14 2.36 3.95
C ILE A 89 12.51 3.23 5.03
N ILE A 90 11.64 4.15 4.61
CA ILE A 90 10.71 4.86 5.50
C ILE A 90 9.30 4.37 5.23
N LEU A 91 8.55 4.02 6.27
CA LEU A 91 7.13 3.72 6.20
C LEU A 91 6.34 4.83 6.86
N ILE A 92 5.45 5.46 6.11
CA ILE A 92 4.49 6.43 6.63
C ILE A 92 3.17 5.67 6.85
N GLY A 93 2.85 5.46 8.12
CA GLY A 93 1.86 4.47 8.59
C GLY A 93 2.54 3.20 9.12
N LEU A 94 1.92 2.57 10.12
CA LEU A 94 2.38 1.30 10.70
C LEU A 94 1.38 0.16 10.51
N GLY A 95 0.12 0.42 10.87
CA GLY A 95 -0.89 -0.62 10.92
C GLY A 95 -0.54 -1.82 11.80
N GLY A 96 -0.88 -3.02 11.35
CA GLY A 96 -0.41 -4.28 11.94
C GLY A 96 1.04 -4.64 11.59
N GLY A 97 1.79 -3.73 10.95
CA GLY A 97 3.20 -3.88 10.65
C GLY A 97 3.55 -4.92 9.58
N SER A 98 2.62 -5.31 8.70
CA SER A 98 2.88 -6.34 7.67
C SER A 98 4.09 -5.99 6.79
N LEU A 99 4.17 -4.75 6.28
CA LEU A 99 5.31 -4.29 5.49
C LEU A 99 6.59 -4.18 6.33
N VAL A 100 6.49 -3.68 7.58
CA VAL A 100 7.63 -3.58 8.52
C VAL A 100 8.25 -4.96 8.74
N LYS A 101 7.42 -5.94 9.12
CA LYS A 101 7.83 -7.32 9.39
C LYS A 101 8.43 -7.98 8.16
N TYR A 102 7.75 -7.87 7.01
CA TYR A 102 8.24 -8.46 5.76
C TYR A 102 9.60 -7.88 5.35
N CYS A 103 9.76 -6.55 5.38
CA CYS A 103 11.04 -5.92 5.06
C CYS A 103 12.12 -6.29 6.08
N TYR A 104 11.80 -6.30 7.37
CA TYR A 104 12.77 -6.61 8.42
C TYR A 104 13.33 -8.04 8.30
N GLN A 105 12.47 -8.98 7.90
CA GLN A 105 12.82 -10.39 7.72
C GLN A 105 13.52 -10.67 6.38
N ASN A 106 13.05 -10.08 5.29
CA ASN A 106 13.50 -10.43 3.93
C ASN A 106 14.55 -9.47 3.35
N LEU A 107 14.81 -8.33 4.00
CA LEU A 107 15.83 -7.36 3.60
C LEU A 107 16.83 -7.15 4.76
N PRO A 108 17.72 -8.13 5.02
CA PRO A 108 18.56 -8.15 6.22
C PRO A 108 19.48 -6.92 6.36
N ASP A 109 19.93 -6.37 5.24
CA ASP A 109 20.82 -5.20 5.18
C ASP A 109 20.09 -3.84 5.19
N CYS A 110 18.77 -3.84 5.38
CA CYS A 110 17.96 -2.64 5.28
C CYS A 110 17.62 -2.06 6.65
N ARG A 111 17.80 -0.74 6.82
CA ARG A 111 17.24 0.01 7.94
C ARG A 111 15.81 0.44 7.60
N ILE A 112 14.92 0.35 8.57
CA ILE A 112 13.48 0.59 8.47
C ILE A 112 13.08 1.61 9.53
N THR A 113 12.50 2.73 9.10
CA THR A 113 11.89 3.72 9.99
C THR A 113 10.40 3.80 9.71
N ALA A 114 9.55 3.37 10.65
CA ALA A 114 8.11 3.54 10.55
C ALA A 114 7.68 4.80 11.32
N VAL A 115 6.84 5.63 10.73
CA VAL A 115 6.29 6.86 11.32
C VAL A 115 4.78 6.69 11.41
N GLU A 116 4.26 6.67 12.63
CA GLU A 116 2.85 6.45 12.92
C GLU A 116 2.33 7.58 13.82
N ILE A 117 1.17 8.12 13.48
CA ILE A 117 0.55 9.24 14.21
C ILE A 117 -0.30 8.74 15.38
N ASN A 118 -0.82 7.52 15.32
CA ASN A 118 -1.71 6.97 16.32
C ASN A 118 -0.96 6.11 17.35
N ALA A 119 -0.78 6.65 18.56
CA ALA A 119 -0.17 5.93 19.68
C ALA A 119 -0.87 4.60 20.03
N ASP A 120 -2.19 4.51 19.86
CA ASP A 120 -2.93 3.26 20.13
C ASP A 120 -2.64 2.17 19.08
N VAL A 121 -2.32 2.55 17.83
CA VAL A 121 -1.84 1.60 16.80
C VAL A 121 -0.45 1.10 17.18
N ILE A 122 0.46 2.00 17.58
CA ILE A 122 1.80 1.63 18.05
C ILE A 122 1.72 0.70 19.28
N ALA A 123 0.76 0.95 20.18
CA ALA A 123 0.55 0.10 21.36
C ALA A 123 0.15 -1.35 21.01
N MET A 124 -0.31 -1.63 19.78
CA MET A 124 -0.62 -2.98 19.31
C MET A 124 0.59 -3.76 18.77
N ARG A 125 1.80 -3.17 18.80
CA ARG A 125 3.04 -3.75 18.28
C ARG A 125 3.24 -5.21 18.68
N ARG A 126 3.12 -5.51 19.98
CA ARG A 126 3.33 -6.86 20.53
C ARG A 126 2.27 -7.84 20.06
N GLN A 127 1.01 -7.41 20.00
CA GLN A 127 -0.11 -8.21 19.53
C GLN A 127 0.03 -8.56 18.04
N PHE A 128 0.70 -7.73 17.26
CA PHE A 128 0.99 -8.01 15.85
C PHE A 128 2.40 -8.55 15.59
N MET A 129 3.13 -8.92 16.66
CA MET A 129 4.45 -9.55 16.58
C MET A 129 5.46 -8.71 15.78
N ILE A 130 5.31 -7.40 15.81
CA ILE A 130 6.28 -6.49 15.21
C ILE A 130 7.53 -6.50 16.13
N PRO A 131 8.74 -6.77 15.60
CA PRO A 131 9.98 -6.83 16.38
C PRO A 131 10.19 -5.55 17.20
N ASP A 132 10.94 -5.56 18.31
CA ASP A 132 11.30 -4.35 19.06
C ASP A 132 12.27 -3.45 18.27
N ASP A 133 12.47 -2.21 18.72
CA ASP A 133 13.41 -1.29 18.08
C ASP A 133 14.86 -1.77 18.28
N ASP A 134 15.66 -1.68 17.22
CA ASP A 134 17.08 -2.05 17.23
C ASP A 134 17.88 -1.21 16.22
N ALA A 135 19.07 -1.68 15.82
CA ALA A 135 19.89 -0.99 14.83
C ALA A 135 19.23 -0.89 13.44
N ARG A 136 18.29 -1.78 13.12
CA ARG A 136 17.63 -1.88 11.82
C ARG A 136 16.20 -1.35 11.86
N LEU A 137 15.45 -1.48 12.95
CA LEU A 137 14.06 -1.04 13.05
C LEU A 137 13.89 0.09 14.06
N ARG A 138 13.19 1.15 13.64
CA ARG A 138 12.71 2.20 14.54
C ARG A 138 11.25 2.56 14.25
N ILE A 139 10.43 2.63 15.30
CA ILE A 139 9.06 3.17 15.22
C ILE A 139 9.01 4.53 15.90
N ILE A 140 8.58 5.54 15.14
CA ILE A 140 8.50 6.93 15.58
C ILE A 140 7.02 7.32 15.69
N HIS A 141 6.62 7.77 16.87
CA HIS A 141 5.31 8.39 17.08
C HIS A 141 5.39 9.87 16.66
N ALA A 142 4.90 10.20 15.47
CA ALA A 142 4.89 11.57 14.95
C ALA A 142 3.90 11.73 13.79
N ASP A 143 3.50 12.97 13.51
CA ASP A 143 2.89 13.31 12.23
C ASP A 143 3.97 13.36 11.15
N ALA A 144 3.84 12.52 10.12
CA ALA A 144 4.78 12.48 9.01
C ALA A 144 4.86 13.79 8.21
N VAL A 145 3.78 14.60 8.18
CA VAL A 145 3.75 15.91 7.53
C VAL A 145 4.71 16.88 8.22
N GLU A 146 4.80 16.82 9.55
CA GLU A 146 5.67 17.67 10.35
C GLU A 146 7.08 17.08 10.50
N TRP A 147 7.18 15.76 10.65
CA TRP A 147 8.42 15.05 10.89
C TRP A 147 9.32 14.99 9.66
N LEU A 148 8.77 14.57 8.51
CA LEU A 148 9.53 14.29 7.29
C LEU A 148 10.34 15.49 6.79
N PRO A 149 9.83 16.75 6.83
CA PRO A 149 10.59 17.89 6.36
C PRO A 149 11.84 18.22 7.18
N GLN A 150 11.87 17.80 8.45
CA GLN A 150 12.95 18.10 9.40
C GLN A 150 14.11 17.09 9.34
N GLN A 151 14.00 16.07 8.49
CA GLN A 151 14.98 15.00 8.39
C GLN A 151 15.97 15.21 7.24
N GLU A 152 17.01 14.38 7.24
CA GLU A 152 17.92 14.17 6.11
C GLU A 152 18.08 12.66 5.89
N CYS A 153 17.01 12.03 5.41
CA CYS A 153 16.88 10.58 5.44
C CYS A 153 17.70 9.85 4.38
N ASN A 154 17.85 10.46 3.19
CA ASN A 154 18.43 9.84 1.99
C ASN A 154 17.89 8.41 1.75
N ALA A 155 16.58 8.25 1.79
CA ALA A 155 15.91 6.95 1.73
C ALA A 155 15.93 6.36 0.31
N ASP A 156 16.06 5.04 0.24
CA ASP A 156 15.88 4.27 -0.99
C ASP A 156 14.41 4.14 -1.34
N VAL A 157 13.56 3.98 -0.33
CA VAL A 157 12.12 3.79 -0.50
C VAL A 157 11.38 4.59 0.57
N ILE A 158 10.31 5.26 0.16
CA ILE A 158 9.30 5.79 1.07
C ILE A 158 7.99 5.08 0.74
N PHE A 159 7.44 4.35 1.70
CA PHE A 159 6.07 3.86 1.64
C PHE A 159 5.13 4.92 2.20
N LEU A 160 4.06 5.20 1.46
CA LEU A 160 2.92 6.00 1.91
C LEU A 160 1.71 5.08 2.02
N ASP A 161 1.44 4.62 3.24
CA ASP A 161 0.35 3.70 3.60
C ASP A 161 -0.40 4.20 4.85
N ALA A 162 -0.71 5.50 4.86
CA ALA A 162 -1.33 6.18 5.99
C ALA A 162 -2.76 6.62 5.64
N TYR A 163 -3.71 5.83 6.12
CA TYR A 163 -5.14 6.01 5.90
C TYR A 163 -5.89 6.30 7.18
N ASP A 164 -6.89 7.17 7.08
CA ASP A 164 -7.95 7.24 8.07
C ASP A 164 -9.21 6.49 7.58
N ILE A 165 -10.31 6.62 8.33
CA ILE A 165 -11.60 5.98 8.01
C ILE A 165 -12.24 6.54 6.71
N HIS A 166 -11.71 7.62 6.14
CA HIS A 166 -12.22 8.33 4.97
C HIS A 166 -11.32 8.17 3.73
N GLY A 167 -10.05 7.82 3.88
CA GLY A 167 -9.12 7.65 2.77
C GLY A 167 -7.71 8.10 3.10
N LEU A 168 -6.91 8.36 2.07
CA LEU A 168 -5.60 8.99 2.25
C LEU A 168 -5.82 10.38 2.84
N VAL A 169 -5.15 10.67 3.96
CA VAL A 169 -5.32 11.93 4.67
C VAL A 169 -4.96 13.10 3.74
N PRO A 170 -5.81 14.14 3.59
CA PRO A 170 -5.56 15.22 2.63
C PRO A 170 -4.20 15.91 2.76
N SER A 171 -3.67 16.04 3.99
CA SER A 171 -2.35 16.62 4.24
C SER A 171 -1.20 15.80 3.62
N LEU A 172 -1.35 14.47 3.58
CA LEU A 172 -0.45 13.52 2.93
C LEU A 172 -0.67 13.42 1.41
N ASN A 173 -1.75 14.02 0.89
CA ASN A 173 -2.07 14.08 -0.53
C ASN A 173 -1.97 15.51 -1.08
N SER A 174 -0.78 16.10 -0.97
CA SER A 174 -0.52 17.47 -1.42
C SER A 174 0.79 17.57 -2.19
N ALA A 175 0.88 18.55 -3.10
CA ALA A 175 2.11 18.83 -3.83
C ALA A 175 3.29 19.10 -2.88
N GLN A 176 3.05 19.82 -1.79
CA GLN A 176 4.06 20.11 -0.78
C GLN A 176 4.56 18.84 -0.09
N PHE A 177 3.67 17.92 0.25
CA PHE A 177 4.06 16.65 0.86
C PHE A 177 4.85 15.77 -0.13
N TYR A 178 4.41 15.68 -1.38
CA TYR A 178 5.16 14.94 -2.41
C TYR A 178 6.54 15.55 -2.69
N ALA A 179 6.68 16.88 -2.65
CA ALA A 179 7.98 17.55 -2.73
C ALA A 179 8.88 17.20 -1.55
N ASN A 180 8.33 17.08 -0.34
CA ASN A 180 9.07 16.62 0.84
C ASN A 180 9.51 15.16 0.70
N CYS A 181 8.63 14.26 0.24
CA CYS A 181 9.03 12.88 -0.08
C CYS A 181 10.15 12.85 -1.11
N TYR A 182 10.01 13.59 -2.21
CA TYR A 182 11.02 13.68 -3.27
C TYR A 182 12.38 14.15 -2.73
N ARG A 183 12.40 15.14 -1.83
CA ARG A 183 13.64 15.62 -1.19
C ARG A 183 14.30 14.54 -0.33
N GLN A 184 13.52 13.75 0.40
CA GLN A 184 14.06 12.72 1.30
C GLN A 184 14.53 11.45 0.59
N LEU A 185 14.08 11.22 -0.64
CA LEU A 185 14.57 10.12 -1.48
C LEU A 185 16.00 10.38 -1.98
N ASN A 186 16.82 9.34 -2.02
CA ASN A 186 18.09 9.36 -2.73
C ASN A 186 17.88 9.44 -4.25
N HIS A 187 18.96 9.56 -5.02
CA HIS A 187 18.89 9.75 -6.47
C HIS A 187 18.04 8.70 -7.20
N SER A 188 18.13 7.42 -6.80
CA SER A 188 17.38 6.30 -7.40
C SER A 188 16.17 5.89 -6.57
N GLY A 189 15.72 6.74 -5.65
CA GLY A 189 14.72 6.40 -4.66
C GLY A 189 13.31 6.32 -5.23
N VAL A 190 12.47 5.52 -4.58
CA VAL A 190 11.09 5.24 -4.99
C VAL A 190 10.11 5.65 -3.90
N LEU A 191 9.14 6.49 -4.24
CA LEU A 191 7.92 6.67 -3.43
C LEU A 191 6.91 5.61 -3.88
N VAL A 192 6.41 4.82 -2.93
CA VAL A 192 5.36 3.82 -3.15
C VAL A 192 4.14 4.25 -2.37
N ALA A 193 3.07 4.65 -3.06
CA ALA A 193 1.83 5.07 -2.43
C ALA A 193 0.74 4.01 -2.64
N ASN A 194 0.16 3.54 -1.55
CA ASN A 194 -1.09 2.81 -1.59
C ASN A 194 -2.23 3.82 -1.59
N VAL A 195 -3.02 3.91 -2.66
CA VAL A 195 -4.14 4.86 -2.78
C VAL A 195 -5.42 4.18 -3.24
N TRP A 196 -6.59 4.72 -2.89
CA TRP A 196 -7.86 4.25 -3.44
C TRP A 196 -8.78 5.44 -3.67
N GLY A 197 -9.72 5.26 -4.61
CA GLY A 197 -10.70 6.28 -4.91
C GLY A 197 -11.24 6.15 -6.32
N LYS A 198 -12.21 6.99 -6.64
CA LYS A 198 -12.71 7.12 -8.01
C LYS A 198 -11.63 7.80 -8.88
N PRO A 199 -11.70 7.67 -10.21
CA PRO A 199 -10.80 8.41 -11.11
C PRO A 199 -10.73 9.92 -10.81
N SER A 200 -11.83 10.53 -10.39
CA SER A 200 -11.87 11.96 -10.00
C SER A 200 -11.02 12.31 -8.77
N VAL A 201 -10.76 11.34 -7.89
CA VAL A 201 -9.90 11.51 -6.69
C VAL A 201 -8.45 11.19 -7.03
N LEU A 202 -8.22 10.15 -7.83
CA LEU A 202 -6.88 9.67 -8.16
C LEU A 202 -6.18 10.50 -9.23
N THR A 203 -6.92 11.08 -10.18
CA THR A 203 -6.34 11.86 -11.29
C THR A 203 -5.56 13.09 -10.81
N PRO A 204 -6.09 13.93 -9.89
CA PRO A 204 -5.32 15.07 -9.37
C PRO A 204 -4.04 14.62 -8.65
N MET A 205 -4.12 13.55 -7.85
CA MET A 205 -2.97 12.98 -7.17
C MET A 205 -1.89 12.52 -8.15
N LEU A 206 -2.25 11.66 -9.11
CA LEU A 206 -1.32 11.17 -10.12
C LEU A 206 -0.72 12.33 -10.91
N THR A 207 -1.51 13.35 -11.23
CA THR A 207 -1.02 14.58 -11.87
C THR A 207 0.08 15.26 -11.05
N MET A 208 -0.10 15.41 -9.73
CA MET A 208 0.91 15.98 -8.85
C MET A 208 2.18 15.11 -8.78
N LEU A 209 2.04 13.79 -8.74
CA LEU A 209 3.18 12.88 -8.78
C LEU A 209 3.93 12.95 -10.11
N HIS A 210 3.22 12.99 -11.24
CA HIS A 210 3.81 13.16 -12.56
C HIS A 210 4.58 14.48 -12.68
N GLN A 211 4.07 15.56 -12.09
CA GLN A 211 4.78 16.85 -11.98
C GLN A 211 6.04 16.73 -11.14
N GLN A 212 5.94 16.15 -9.94
CA GLN A 212 7.05 16.08 -8.99
C GLN A 212 8.16 15.11 -9.43
N PHE A 213 7.80 14.02 -10.11
CA PHE A 213 8.70 12.92 -10.48
C PHE A 213 8.99 12.89 -12.00
N SER A 214 8.78 13.99 -12.72
CA SER A 214 9.13 14.12 -14.15
C SER A 214 8.56 13.00 -15.05
N ASN A 215 7.30 12.61 -14.82
CA ASN A 215 6.61 11.48 -15.47
C ASN A 215 7.16 10.08 -15.20
N ASN A 216 8.10 9.91 -14.28
CA ASN A 216 8.54 8.61 -13.80
C ASN A 216 7.54 8.06 -12.77
N VAL A 217 6.33 7.79 -13.22
CA VAL A 217 5.22 7.30 -12.41
C VAL A 217 4.60 6.08 -13.06
N TRP A 218 4.48 5.01 -12.28
CA TRP A 218 3.85 3.77 -12.65
C TRP A 218 2.77 3.42 -11.64
N TRP A 219 1.79 2.63 -12.06
CA TRP A 219 0.77 2.16 -11.15
C TRP A 219 0.20 0.81 -11.55
N ILE A 220 -0.40 0.14 -10.57
CA ILE A 220 -1.12 -1.11 -10.76
C ILE A 220 -2.31 -1.17 -9.80
N LYS A 221 -3.40 -1.81 -10.20
CA LYS A 221 -4.51 -2.14 -9.29
C LYS A 221 -4.15 -3.39 -8.49
N SER A 222 -4.43 -3.41 -7.20
CA SER A 222 -4.38 -4.64 -6.41
C SER A 222 -5.32 -5.71 -6.99
N ALA A 223 -4.95 -6.98 -6.91
CA ALA A 223 -5.79 -8.09 -7.34
C ALA A 223 -7.02 -8.29 -6.42
N ASP A 224 -6.85 -8.09 -5.12
CA ASP A 224 -7.85 -8.36 -4.09
C ASP A 224 -8.69 -7.14 -3.68
N SER A 225 -8.44 -5.97 -4.27
CA SER A 225 -9.10 -4.72 -3.88
C SER A 225 -9.07 -3.67 -5.00
N TYR A 226 -9.68 -2.52 -4.73
CA TYR A 226 -9.62 -1.34 -5.61
C TYR A 226 -8.49 -0.38 -5.24
N ASN A 227 -7.52 -0.83 -4.44
CA ASN A 227 -6.31 -0.07 -4.18
C ASN A 227 -5.49 0.03 -5.48
N LEU A 228 -5.00 1.23 -5.75
CA LEU A 228 -4.03 1.54 -6.76
C LEU A 228 -2.69 1.76 -6.07
N LEU A 229 -1.71 0.94 -6.42
CA LEU A 229 -0.34 1.07 -5.93
C LEU A 229 0.42 1.90 -6.95
N VAL A 230 0.98 3.01 -6.51
CA VAL A 230 1.68 3.98 -7.36
C VAL A 230 3.15 4.00 -6.98
N TYR A 231 4.02 3.83 -7.97
CA TYR A 231 5.47 3.93 -7.82
C TYR A 231 5.92 5.21 -8.52
N ALA A 232 6.54 6.13 -7.80
CA ALA A 232 7.09 7.36 -8.35
C ALA A 232 8.61 7.37 -8.10
N VAL A 233 9.40 7.34 -9.18
CA VAL A 233 10.86 7.13 -9.11
C VAL A 233 11.57 8.46 -9.34
N LYS A 234 12.45 8.87 -8.41
CA LYS A 234 13.08 10.19 -8.42
C LYS A 234 13.85 10.47 -9.71
N HIS A 235 14.73 9.55 -10.06
CA HIS A 235 15.39 9.50 -11.37
C HIS A 235 15.33 8.10 -11.94
N MET A 236 14.75 7.99 -13.12
CA MET A 236 14.73 6.74 -13.86
C MET A 236 16.07 6.54 -14.55
N SER A 237 16.85 5.58 -14.05
CA SER A 237 18.03 5.06 -14.77
C SER A 237 17.67 3.91 -15.72
N ARG A 238 16.44 3.38 -15.64
CA ARG A 238 16.03 2.11 -16.25
C ARG A 238 14.70 2.20 -17.00
N ASP A 239 14.64 1.69 -18.22
CA ASP A 239 13.39 1.57 -18.99
C ASP A 239 12.64 0.26 -18.68
N PHE A 240 11.49 0.05 -19.34
CA PHE A 240 10.68 -1.16 -19.16
C PHE A 240 11.41 -2.46 -19.51
N GLU A 241 12.33 -2.45 -20.48
CA GLU A 241 13.11 -3.64 -20.84
C GLU A 241 14.07 -4.02 -19.71
N GLN A 242 14.64 -3.02 -19.04
CA GLN A 242 15.49 -3.23 -17.88
C GLN A 242 14.71 -3.69 -16.64
N LEU A 243 13.45 -3.28 -16.47
CA LEU A 243 12.58 -3.84 -15.42
C LEU A 243 12.29 -5.34 -15.64
N HIS A 244 12.01 -5.75 -16.89
CA HIS A 244 11.86 -7.16 -17.24
C HIS A 244 13.16 -7.97 -17.06
N ALA A 245 14.33 -7.34 -17.24
CA ALA A 245 15.60 -8.01 -16.98
C ALA A 245 15.82 -8.29 -15.48
N ILE A 246 15.37 -7.39 -14.60
CA ILE A 246 15.44 -7.54 -13.13
C ILE A 246 14.41 -8.54 -12.63
N GLU A 247 13.20 -8.53 -13.21
CA GLU A 247 12.20 -9.56 -12.95
C GLU A 247 12.78 -10.96 -13.19
N LYS A 248 13.54 -11.15 -14.27
CA LYS A 248 14.22 -12.43 -14.55
C LYS A 248 15.37 -12.78 -13.60
N ASP A 249 15.72 -11.92 -12.65
CA ASP A 249 16.71 -12.24 -11.64
C ASP A 249 16.18 -13.32 -10.70
N SER A 250 16.71 -14.53 -10.86
CA SER A 250 16.32 -15.69 -10.07
C SER A 250 16.58 -15.50 -8.58
N ALA A 251 17.55 -14.66 -8.19
CA ALA A 251 17.81 -14.37 -6.78
C ALA A 251 16.68 -13.56 -6.14
N LEU A 252 16.05 -12.65 -6.89
CA LEU A 252 14.94 -11.85 -6.41
C LEU A 252 13.70 -12.72 -6.15
N HIS A 253 13.43 -13.67 -7.05
CA HIS A 253 12.38 -14.67 -6.86
C HIS A 253 12.68 -15.64 -5.70
N LEU A 254 13.93 -16.09 -5.55
CA LEU A 254 14.32 -16.99 -4.48
C LEU A 254 14.21 -16.33 -3.10
N ASN A 255 14.56 -15.05 -3.00
CA ASN A 255 14.47 -14.28 -1.75
C ASN A 255 13.03 -13.85 -1.43
N HIS A 256 12.15 -13.79 -2.44
CA HIS A 256 10.77 -13.32 -2.28
C HIS A 256 9.75 -14.25 -2.97
N PRO A 257 9.64 -15.53 -2.56
CA PRO A 257 8.85 -16.54 -3.28
C PRO A 257 7.34 -16.26 -3.27
N THR A 258 6.87 -15.43 -2.34
CA THR A 258 5.46 -15.01 -2.25
C THR A 258 5.11 -13.81 -3.13
N LEU A 259 6.10 -13.18 -3.78
CA LEU A 259 5.88 -12.03 -4.66
C LEU A 259 5.85 -12.48 -6.11
N ASP A 260 4.72 -12.26 -6.78
CA ASP A 260 4.60 -12.45 -8.22
C ASP A 260 5.09 -11.19 -8.96
N LEU A 261 6.42 -11.05 -9.04
CA LEU A 261 7.07 -9.93 -9.72
C LEU A 261 6.85 -9.95 -11.23
N GLN A 262 6.62 -11.14 -11.80
CA GLN A 262 6.29 -11.30 -13.22
C GLN A 262 4.93 -10.68 -13.52
N TRP A 263 3.91 -11.04 -12.73
CA TRP A 263 2.60 -10.42 -12.85
C TRP A 263 2.65 -8.92 -12.64
N LEU A 264 3.36 -8.45 -11.62
CA LEU A 264 3.51 -7.02 -11.36
C LEU A 264 4.04 -6.31 -12.61
N THR A 265 5.14 -6.80 -13.18
CA THR A 265 5.77 -6.22 -14.37
C THR A 265 4.82 -6.21 -15.58
N ASN A 266 4.07 -7.30 -15.80
CA ASN A 266 3.12 -7.42 -16.91
C ASN A 266 1.90 -6.48 -16.79
N ASN A 267 1.56 -6.05 -15.57
CA ASN A 267 0.36 -5.25 -15.31
C ASN A 267 0.65 -3.78 -14.97
N LEU A 268 1.93 -3.40 -14.81
CA LEU A 268 2.35 -2.02 -14.60
C LEU A 268 1.87 -1.12 -15.73
N GLN A 269 1.18 -0.06 -15.35
CA GLN A 269 0.75 1.03 -16.22
C GLN A 269 1.68 2.22 -16.06
N SER A 270 1.90 3.00 -17.13
CA SER A 270 2.59 4.28 -17.05
C SER A 270 2.16 5.22 -18.19
N ILE A 271 2.45 6.51 -18.04
CA ILE A 271 2.38 7.52 -19.12
C ILE A 271 3.76 8.19 -19.20
N GLN A 272 4.63 7.65 -20.07
CA GLN A 272 5.99 8.17 -20.29
C GLN A 272 6.12 9.10 -21.51
N ASP A 273 5.03 9.32 -22.25
CA ASP A 273 5.02 10.18 -23.43
C ASP A 273 5.29 11.65 -23.06
N GLN A 274 6.27 12.26 -23.75
CA GLN A 274 6.72 13.62 -23.47
C GLN A 274 5.65 14.69 -23.69
N ARG A 275 4.63 14.42 -24.52
CA ARG A 275 3.49 15.32 -24.73
C ARG A 275 2.70 15.56 -23.45
N PHE A 276 2.74 14.62 -22.51
CA PHE A 276 2.06 14.69 -21.23
C PHE A 276 2.95 15.16 -20.09
N LYS A 277 4.16 15.67 -20.36
CA LYS A 277 4.98 16.32 -19.32
C LYS A 277 4.25 17.57 -18.84
N PRO A 278 3.81 17.64 -17.56
CA PRO A 278 2.89 18.67 -17.08
C PRO A 278 3.59 20.02 -16.79
N THR A 279 4.23 20.60 -17.81
CA THR A 279 5.01 21.86 -17.75
C THR A 279 4.16 23.10 -18.05
N SER A 280 3.02 22.92 -18.71
CA SER A 280 2.04 23.96 -19.04
C SER A 280 0.62 23.51 -18.65
N GLU A 281 -0.31 24.45 -18.50
CA GLU A 281 -1.70 24.12 -18.18
C GLU A 281 -2.35 23.22 -19.23
N ASN A 282 -2.04 23.43 -20.52
CA ASN A 282 -2.51 22.58 -21.60
C ASN A 282 -1.99 21.14 -21.48
N SER A 283 -0.69 20.96 -21.20
CA SER A 283 -0.13 19.62 -20.99
C SER A 283 -0.66 18.92 -19.74
N LYS A 284 -1.03 19.68 -18.70
CA LYS A 284 -1.69 19.13 -17.51
C LYS A 284 -3.09 18.61 -17.83
N ASN A 285 -3.88 19.37 -18.59
CA ASN A 285 -5.22 18.93 -19.00
C ASN A 285 -5.16 17.66 -19.85
N LEU A 286 -4.23 17.60 -20.82
CA LEU A 286 -4.01 16.40 -21.63
C LEU A 286 -3.61 15.19 -20.79
N LEU A 287 -2.71 15.38 -19.81
CA LEU A 287 -2.32 14.32 -18.87
C LEU A 287 -3.53 13.84 -18.05
N GLN A 288 -4.35 14.76 -17.53
CA GLN A 288 -5.53 14.40 -16.76
C GLN A 288 -6.55 13.61 -17.58
N GLU A 289 -6.79 13.99 -18.83
CA GLU A 289 -7.69 13.27 -19.74
C GLU A 289 -7.20 11.83 -19.99
N GLU A 290 -5.91 11.66 -20.27
CA GLU A 290 -5.31 10.33 -20.49
C GLU A 290 -5.32 9.48 -19.21
N LEU A 291 -5.03 10.08 -18.05
CA LEU A 291 -5.13 9.42 -16.74
C LEU A 291 -6.57 8.94 -16.47
N ILE A 292 -7.58 9.79 -16.70
CA ILE A 292 -8.99 9.40 -16.52
C ILE A 292 -9.34 8.22 -17.42
N LYS A 293 -8.90 8.25 -18.68
CA LYS A 293 -9.14 7.16 -19.64
C LYS A 293 -8.53 5.85 -19.14
N ARG A 294 -7.26 5.85 -18.72
CA ARG A 294 -6.58 4.65 -18.20
C ARG A 294 -7.13 4.17 -16.86
N LEU A 295 -7.44 5.07 -15.95
CA LEU A 295 -8.03 4.70 -14.67
C LEU A 295 -9.41 4.05 -14.85
N ARG A 296 -10.20 4.47 -15.85
CA ARG A 296 -11.48 3.83 -16.18
C ARG A 296 -11.34 2.42 -16.72
N THR A 297 -10.24 2.08 -17.39
CA THR A 297 -9.99 0.72 -17.87
C THR A 297 -9.44 -0.19 -16.77
N VAL A 298 -8.68 0.38 -15.83
CA VAL A 298 -8.06 -0.36 -14.73
C VAL A 298 -9.01 -0.55 -13.55
N LEU A 299 -9.76 0.48 -13.16
CA LEU A 299 -10.68 0.47 -12.01
C LEU A 299 -12.09 0.02 -12.41
N VAL A 300 -12.17 -1.02 -13.23
CA VAL A 300 -13.43 -1.69 -13.58
C VAL A 300 -13.86 -2.64 -12.47
N HIS A 301 -15.16 -2.92 -12.40
CA HIS A 301 -15.67 -3.93 -11.46
C HIS A 301 -15.00 -5.27 -11.76
N ASP A 302 -14.40 -5.86 -10.74
CA ASP A 302 -13.69 -7.12 -10.83
C ASP A 302 -14.42 -8.17 -9.98
N GLY A 303 -14.87 -9.25 -10.62
CA GLY A 303 -15.58 -10.34 -9.96
C GLY A 303 -14.70 -11.17 -9.03
N ASN A 304 -13.37 -11.03 -9.12
CA ASN A 304 -12.42 -11.74 -8.27
C ASN A 304 -12.17 -11.04 -6.93
N VAL A 305 -12.60 -9.78 -6.78
CA VAL A 305 -12.52 -9.08 -5.49
C VAL A 305 -13.52 -9.72 -4.53
N PRO A 306 -13.11 -10.16 -3.33
CA PRO A 306 -13.99 -10.83 -2.38
C PRO A 306 -15.26 -10.01 -2.07
N GLN A 307 -16.40 -10.70 -2.00
CA GLN A 307 -17.73 -10.13 -1.75
C GLN A 307 -18.37 -10.62 -0.45
N SER A 308 -17.65 -11.38 0.38
CA SER A 308 -18.06 -11.78 1.73
C SER A 308 -16.85 -11.98 2.65
N TYR A 309 -17.05 -11.97 3.97
CA TYR A 309 -15.95 -12.23 4.92
C TYR A 309 -15.39 -13.63 4.69
N THR A 310 -16.28 -14.57 4.39
CA THR A 310 -15.97 -15.95 4.03
C THR A 310 -15.12 -16.03 2.77
N GLU A 311 -15.46 -15.30 1.70
CA GLU A 311 -14.63 -15.22 0.49
C GLU A 311 -13.27 -14.59 0.77
N PHE A 312 -13.23 -13.50 1.55
CA PHE A 312 -11.97 -12.86 1.94
C PHE A 312 -11.07 -13.82 2.72
N LYS A 313 -11.62 -14.50 3.73
CA LYS A 313 -10.93 -15.50 4.55
C LYS A 313 -10.41 -16.66 3.68
N SER A 314 -11.24 -17.16 2.76
CA SER A 314 -10.84 -18.21 1.82
C SER A 314 -9.68 -17.74 0.91
N LEU A 315 -9.75 -16.52 0.39
CA LEU A 315 -8.70 -15.95 -0.46
C LEU A 315 -7.35 -15.86 0.28
N ILE A 316 -7.33 -15.31 1.50
CA ILE A 316 -6.09 -15.09 2.25
C ILE A 316 -5.52 -16.34 2.92
N LEU A 317 -6.33 -17.40 3.13
CA LEU A 317 -5.83 -18.65 3.68
C LEU A 317 -5.23 -19.56 2.60
N ASN A 318 -5.65 -19.42 1.35
CA ASN A 318 -5.18 -20.22 0.21
C ASN A 318 -4.01 -19.56 -0.55
N LEU A 319 -3.11 -18.86 0.15
CA LEU A 319 -2.02 -18.09 -0.48
C LEU A 319 -1.08 -18.91 -1.36
N ASP A 320 -0.83 -20.18 -1.02
CA ASP A 320 -0.01 -21.07 -1.85
C ASP A 320 -0.69 -21.37 -3.21
N ALA A 321 -2.02 -21.38 -3.25
CA ALA A 321 -2.80 -21.44 -4.49
C ALA A 321 -2.98 -20.05 -5.14
N ALA A 322 -2.81 -18.96 -4.39
CA ALA A 322 -2.96 -17.57 -4.84
C ALA A 322 -1.77 -17.02 -5.64
N SER A 323 -0.66 -17.78 -5.73
CA SER A 323 0.30 -17.64 -6.84
C SER A 323 -0.38 -17.81 -8.22
N ARG A 324 -1.62 -18.30 -8.28
CA ARG A 324 -2.45 -18.43 -9.49
C ARG A 324 -3.61 -17.43 -9.61
N PHE A 325 -3.78 -16.52 -8.64
CA PHE A 325 -4.95 -15.59 -8.59
C PHE A 325 -4.54 -14.12 -8.43
N VAL A 326 -3.40 -13.78 -9.03
CA VAL A 326 -3.30 -12.71 -10.02
C VAL A 326 -4.63 -12.30 -10.67
#